data_AF-A0A382EEJ2-F1
#
_entry.id   AF-A0A382EEJ2-F1
#
_cell.length_a   1.000
_cell.length_b   1.000
_cell.length_c   1.000
_cell.angle_alpha   90.00
_cell.angle_beta   90.00
_cell.angle_gamma   90.00
#
_symmetry.space_group_name_H-M   'P 1'
#
loop_
_entity.id
_entity.type
_entity.pdbx_description
1 polymer ?
#
loop_
_entity_poly.entity_id
_entity_poly.type
_entity_poly.pdbx_seq_one_letter_code
_entity_poly.pdbx_strand_id
1 'polypeptide(L)' 'MKNATLGRYHGKAVIILSINKYWGEALVRYVHPSLPLFPKNRFKISLNLLKEF' A
#
# COMPACT_ATOMS: atom_id res chain seq x y z
N MET A 1 -5.93 17.79 7.32
CA MET A 1 -6.11 16.32 7.30
C MET A 1 -5.21 15.76 6.19
N LYS A 2 -4.25 14.88 6.50
CA LYS A 2 -3.48 14.18 5.47
C LYS A 2 -4.35 13.02 5.00
N ASN A 3 -5.01 13.18 3.84
CA ASN A 3 -5.82 12.13 3.23
C ASN A 3 -4.90 10.97 2.87
N ALA A 4 -4.90 9.92 3.68
CA ALA A 4 -4.21 8.69 3.36
C ALA A 4 -4.98 8.03 2.21
N THR A 5 -4.38 7.95 1.02
CA THR A 5 -5.01 7.28 -0.12
C THR A 5 -5.12 5.79 0.16
N LEU A 6 -6.33 5.24 0.08
CA LEU A 6 -6.60 3.82 0.22
C LEU A 6 -6.55 3.16 -1.15
N GLY A 7 -6.02 1.94 -1.20
CA GLY A 7 -6.06 1.11 -2.39
C GLY A 7 -6.31 -0.35 -2.04
N ARG A 8 -6.41 -1.19 -3.05
CA ARG A 8 -6.59 -2.63 -2.90
C ARG A 8 -5.45 -3.40 -3.55
N TYR A 9 -4.87 -4.32 -2.79
CA TYR A 9 -3.79 -5.21 -3.24
C TYR A 9 -4.08 -6.64 -2.76
N HIS A 10 -4.08 -7.61 -3.68
CA HIS A 10 -4.45 -9.02 -3.41
C HIS A 10 -5.75 -9.18 -2.61
N GLY A 11 -6.77 -8.40 -2.96
CA GLY A 11 -8.07 -8.46 -2.31
C GLY A 11 -8.13 -7.77 -0.93
N LYS A 12 -7.01 -7.34 -0.35
CA LYS A 12 -6.91 -6.66 0.95
C LYS A 12 -6.76 -5.14 0.78
N ALA A 13 -7.26 -4.38 1.73
CA ALA A 13 -7.10 -2.94 1.77
C ALA A 13 -5.67 -2.56 2.20
N VAL A 14 -5.07 -1.62 1.47
CA VAL A 14 -3.76 -1.06 1.75
C VAL A 14 -3.83 0.47 1.84
N ILE A 15 -2.96 1.05 2.65
CA ILE A 15 -2.73 2.49 2.75
C ILE A 15 -1.51 2.81 1.90
N ILE A 16 -1.65 3.75 0.97
CA ILE A 16 -0.56 4.28 0.18
C ILE A 16 0.18 5.35 1.00
N LEU A 17 1.46 5.12 1.24
CA LEU A 17 2.32 6.02 2.02
C LEU A 17 3.08 6.99 1.13
N SER A 18 3.54 6.51 -0.03
CA SER A 18 4.17 7.34 -1.06
C SER A 18 4.05 6.67 -2.43
N ILE A 19 4.09 7.49 -3.48
CA ILE A 19 4.10 7.04 -4.87
C ILE A 19 5.37 7.55 -5.52
N ASN A 20 6.11 6.65 -6.16
CA ASN A 20 7.21 6.97 -7.03
C ASN A 20 6.79 6.80 -8.49
N LYS A 21 6.39 7.90 -9.13
CA LYS A 21 5.91 7.90 -10.51
C LYS A 21 7.01 7.53 -11.52
N TYR A 22 8.27 7.83 -11.22
CA TYR A 22 9.39 7.55 -12.12
C TYR A 22 9.59 6.04 -12.31
N TRP A 23 9.48 5.27 -11.22
CA TRP A 23 9.62 3.82 -11.24
C TRP A 23 8.28 3.07 -11.35
N GLY A 24 7.16 3.79 -11.35
CA GLY A 24 5.82 3.20 -11.35
C GLY A 24 5.54 2.37 -10.09
N GLU A 25 6.05 2.79 -8.93
CA GLU A 25 5.93 2.07 -7.66
C GLU A 25 5.17 2.87 -6.60
N ALA A 26 4.56 2.17 -5.65
CA ALA A 26 3.99 2.73 -4.44
C ALA A 26 4.53 2.01 -3.20
N LEU A 27 4.90 2.77 -2.18
CA LEU A 27 5.12 2.23 -0.85
C LEU A 27 3.77 2.14 -0.14
N VAL A 28 3.36 0.95 0.24
CA VAL A 28 2.06 0.68 0.84
C VAL A 28 2.20 -0.06 2.16
N ARG A 29 1.14 -0.06 2.97
CA ARG A 29 0.98 -0.94 4.13
C ARG A 29 -0.41 -1.55 4.20
N TYR A 30 -0.56 -2.77 4.68
CA TYR A 30 -1.90 -3.32 4.92
C TYR A 30 -2.62 -2.54 6.00
N VAL A 31 -3.92 -2.28 5.79
CA VAL A 31 -4.79 -1.60 6.77
C VAL A 31 -4.87 -2.44 8.04
N HIS A 32 -5.17 -3.74 7.91
CA HIS A 32 -5.19 -4.71 9.00
C HIS A 32 -4.11 -5.78 8.77
N PRO A 33 -2.93 -5.68 9.37
CA PRO A 33 -1.93 -6.74 9.31
C PRO A 33 -2.39 -7.97 10.10
N SER A 34 -2.30 -9.15 9.50
CA SER A 34 -2.43 -10.42 10.23
C SER A 34 -1.15 -10.63 11.07
N LEU A 35 -1.32 -10.90 12.37
CA LEU A 35 -0.25 -11.09 13.36
C LEU A 35 0.71 -12.27 13.03
N PRO A 36 1.96 -12.29 13.55
CA PRO A 36 2.58 -11.32 14.45
C PRO A 36 3.45 -10.28 13.72
N LEU A 37 3.60 -9.12 14.36
CA LEU A 37 4.23 -7.90 13.85
C LEU A 37 5.63 -8.15 13.26
N PHE A 38 5.73 -8.27 11.94
CA PHE A 38 6.96 -7.89 11.28
C PHE A 38 7.06 -6.36 11.27
N PRO A 39 8.22 -5.76 11.60
CA PRO A 39 8.45 -4.31 11.52
C PRO A 39 8.36 -3.77 10.08
N LYS A 40 8.11 -4.64 9.10
CA LYS A 40 8.05 -4.36 7.67
C LYS A 40 6.66 -4.59 7.07
N ASN A 41 5.58 -4.24 7.79
CA ASN A 41 4.24 -4.14 7.15
C ASN A 41 4.16 -3.02 6.08
N ARG A 42 5.31 -2.45 5.69
CA ARG A 42 5.46 -1.54 4.55
C ARG A 42 6.23 -2.27 3.47
N PHE A 43 5.71 -2.27 2.27
CA PHE A 43 6.33 -2.92 1.12
C PHE A 43 6.05 -2.09 -0.13
N LYS A 44 6.91 -2.25 -1.13
CA LYS A 44 6.71 -1.61 -2.42
C LYS A 44 5.87 -2.51 -3.30
N ILE A 45 4.95 -1.92 -4.04
CA ILE A 45 4.20 -2.59 -5.11
C ILE A 45 4.23 -1.73 -6.35
N SER A 46 4.17 -2.36 -7.51
CA SER A 46 3.96 -1.66 -8.77
C SER A 46 2.57 -1.04 -8.80
N LEU A 47 2.45 0.19 -9.32
CA LEU A 47 1.19 0.92 -9.39
C LEU A 47 0.11 0.19 -10.19
N ASN A 48 0.50 -0.59 -11.20
CA ASN A 48 -0.43 -1.41 -11.99
C ASN A 48 -1.12 -2.53 -11.19
N LEU A 49 -0.55 -2.95 -10.05
CA LEU A 49 -1.14 -3.94 -9.14
C LEU A 49 -2.08 -3.29 -8.12
N LEU A 50 -2.08 -1.96 -8.06
CA LEU A 50 -2.86 -1.17 -7.13
C LEU A 50 -4.20 -0.84 -7.80
N LYS A 51 -5.28 -1.45 -7.32
CA LYS A 51 -6.63 -1.09 -7.77
C LYS A 51 -7.17 0.02 -6.88
N GLU A 52 -7.60 1.11 -7.50
CA GLU A 52 -8.41 2.13 -6.83
C GLU A 52 -9.80 1.55 -6.52
N PHE A 53 -10.42 2.06 -5.46
CA PHE A 53 -11.81 1.74 -5.10
C PHE A 53 -12.78 2.52 -5.99
#